data_AF-A0A964X1F3-F1
#
_entry.id   AF-A0A964X1F3-F1
#
_cell.length_a   1.000
_cell.length_b   1.000
_cell.length_c   1.000
_cell.angle_alpha   90.00
_cell.angle_beta   90.00
_cell.angle_gamma   90.00
#
_symmetry.space_group_name_H-M   'P 1'
#
loop_
_entity.id
_entity.type
_entity.pdbx_description
1 polymer ?
#
loop_
_entity_poly.entity_id
_entity_poly.type
_entity_poly.pdbx_seq_one_letter_code
_entity_poly.pdbx_strand_id
1 'polypeptide(L)'
;MIRTTSLALAVGFGAAAPVWAAPAGEYGFFSLRNTDFVMTIAFTLFVVLLLWLRVPGRIGAMLDNRAESIRRDLAEARSLREEAQALLASFERRQAEMAEQAARIVADARAEAERASVEAQAEAERAVARRIRQAEEQLEAAERRAIREVRDRAAAVAVEAAREVLAAQIGPEQGARLLDESIDTVAARLH
;
A
#
# COMPACT_ATOMS: atom_id res chain seq x y z
N MET A 1 47.76 8.95 7.77
CA MET A 1 48.71 7.97 8.37
C MET A 1 48.47 6.59 7.76
N ILE A 2 49.14 6.25 6.66
CA ILE A 2 49.22 4.85 6.17
C ILE A 2 50.65 4.61 5.72
N ARG A 3 51.25 3.58 6.32
CA ARG A 3 52.65 3.17 6.23
C ARG A 3 53.08 2.93 4.78
N THR A 4 54.11 3.66 4.38
CA THR A 4 54.95 3.41 3.22
C THR A 4 55.75 2.12 3.42
N THR A 5 55.26 1.00 2.89
CA THR A 5 56.05 -0.22 2.74
C THR A 5 56.62 -0.26 1.33
N SER A 6 57.81 0.31 1.22
CA SER A 6 58.71 0.24 0.07
C SER A 6 59.03 -1.22 -0.22
N LEU A 7 58.45 -1.77 -1.31
CA LEU A 7 58.88 -3.04 -1.85
C LEU A 7 60.20 -2.79 -2.61
N ALA A 8 61.29 -2.88 -1.87
CA ALA A 8 62.63 -2.90 -2.41
C ALA A 8 62.75 -4.13 -3.32
N LEU A 9 62.72 -3.91 -4.63
CA LEU A 9 63.25 -4.86 -5.61
C LEU A 9 64.77 -4.86 -5.40
N ALA A 10 65.22 -5.64 -4.43
CA ALA A 10 66.61 -6.02 -4.27
C ALA A 10 66.98 -6.82 -5.53
N VAL A 11 67.59 -6.14 -6.51
CA VAL A 11 68.53 -6.80 -7.40
C VAL A 11 69.56 -7.42 -6.48
N GLY A 12 69.46 -8.73 -6.28
CA GLY A 12 70.37 -9.51 -5.46
C GLY A 12 71.77 -9.43 -6.04
N PHE A 13 72.49 -8.38 -5.66
CA PHE A 13 73.93 -8.31 -5.77
C PHE A 13 74.50 -8.96 -4.51
N GLY A 14 74.59 -10.28 -4.53
CA GLY A 14 75.10 -11.08 -3.42
C GLY A 14 74.69 -12.53 -3.60
N ALA A 15 75.55 -13.49 -3.94
CA ALA A 15 77.01 -13.49 -3.93
C ALA A 15 77.52 -14.17 -5.20
N ALA A 16 78.03 -13.38 -6.14
CA ALA A 16 79.18 -13.84 -6.90
C ALA A 16 80.38 -13.43 -6.04
N ALA A 17 81.12 -14.40 -5.52
CA ALA A 17 82.37 -14.14 -4.81
C ALA A 17 83.21 -13.14 -5.62
N PRO A 18 83.95 -12.22 -4.98
CA PRO A 18 84.85 -11.35 -5.72
C PRO A 18 85.86 -12.23 -6.46
N VAL A 19 85.71 -12.33 -7.78
CA VAL A 19 86.66 -12.99 -8.69
C VAL A 19 87.88 -12.06 -8.86
N TRP A 20 88.44 -11.54 -7.77
CA TRP A 20 89.74 -10.86 -7.81
C TRP A 20 90.89 -11.87 -7.59
N ALA A 21 90.59 -13.10 -7.16
CA ALA A 21 91.59 -14.11 -6.81
C ALA A 21 91.42 -15.40 -7.63
N ALA A 22 91.61 -15.31 -8.95
CA ALA A 22 91.98 -16.45 -9.78
C ALA A 22 93.42 -16.22 -10.28
N PRO A 23 94.30 -17.24 -10.28
CA PRO A 23 95.71 -17.06 -10.60
C PRO A 23 95.89 -16.54 -12.02
N ALA A 24 96.72 -15.51 -12.15
CA ALA A 24 96.98 -14.74 -13.34
C ALA A 24 97.21 -15.61 -14.60
N GLY A 25 96.28 -15.56 -15.54
CA GLY A 25 96.60 -15.62 -16.95
C GLY A 25 97.19 -14.27 -17.36
N GLU A 26 98.24 -14.31 -18.18
CA GLU A 26 99.21 -13.27 -18.54
C GLU A 26 98.63 -12.04 -19.31
N TYR A 27 97.47 -11.50 -18.89
CA TYR A 27 96.82 -10.37 -19.55
C TYR A 27 96.19 -9.46 -18.49
N GLY A 28 96.65 -8.21 -18.43
CA GLY A 28 96.12 -7.19 -17.51
C GLY A 28 94.61 -7.00 -17.62
N PHE A 29 93.98 -6.47 -16.57
CA PHE A 29 92.53 -6.26 -16.44
C PHE A 29 91.87 -5.61 -17.68
N PHE A 30 92.60 -4.76 -18.41
CA PHE A 30 92.17 -4.11 -19.65
C PHE A 30 92.63 -4.88 -20.91
N SER A 31 92.38 -6.18 -20.99
CA SER A 31 92.68 -6.99 -22.17
C SER A 31 91.38 -7.50 -22.81
N LEU A 32 91.24 -7.29 -24.12
CA LEU A 32 90.12 -7.83 -24.92
C LEU A 32 90.15 -9.37 -25.02
N ARG A 33 91.23 -10.01 -24.58
CA ARG A 33 91.38 -11.47 -24.48
C ARG A 33 90.98 -12.01 -23.10
N ASN A 34 90.68 -11.14 -22.13
CA ASN A 34 90.17 -11.49 -20.81
C ASN A 34 88.63 -11.57 -20.86
N THR A 35 88.09 -12.77 -20.68
CA THR A 35 86.65 -13.06 -20.76
C THR A 35 85.82 -12.28 -19.74
N ASP A 36 86.37 -12.05 -18.54
CA ASP A 36 85.67 -11.36 -17.45
C ASP A 36 85.48 -9.86 -17.77
N PHE A 37 86.48 -9.23 -18.39
CA PHE A 37 86.40 -7.83 -18.82
C PHE A 37 85.37 -7.64 -19.94
N VAL A 38 85.37 -8.52 -20.94
CA VAL A 38 84.40 -8.48 -22.05
C VAL A 38 82.98 -8.77 -21.55
N MET A 39 82.81 -9.72 -20.62
CA MET A 39 81.51 -10.04 -20.01
C MET A 39 80.96 -8.86 -19.20
N THR A 40 81.82 -8.17 -18.44
CA THR A 40 81.43 -6.99 -17.66
C THR A 40 80.97 -5.85 -18.57
N ILE A 41 81.71 -5.57 -19.67
CA ILE A 41 81.31 -4.55 -20.65
C ILE A 41 79.98 -4.93 -21.33
N ALA A 42 79.82 -6.20 -21.73
CA ALA A 42 78.58 -6.68 -22.35
C ALA A 42 77.38 -6.57 -21.39
N PHE A 43 77.56 -6.92 -20.10
CA PHE A 43 76.53 -6.79 -19.08
C PHE A 43 76.19 -5.32 -18.80
N THR A 44 77.20 -4.44 -18.70
CA THR A 44 76.98 -3.00 -18.53
C THR A 44 76.22 -2.41 -19.73
N LEU A 45 76.61 -2.74 -20.96
CA LEU A 45 75.88 -2.31 -22.17
C LEU A 45 74.43 -2.84 -22.17
N PHE A 46 74.22 -4.08 -21.73
CA PHE A 46 72.87 -4.66 -21.62
C PHE A 46 72.00 -3.94 -20.59
N VAL A 47 72.55 -3.61 -19.40
CA VAL A 47 71.83 -2.85 -18.37
C VAL A 47 71.55 -1.42 -18.83
N VAL A 48 72.51 -0.75 -19.46
CA VAL A 48 72.30 0.59 -20.05
C VAL A 48 71.24 0.54 -21.15
N LEU A 49 71.23 -0.49 -21.98
CA LEU A 49 70.20 -0.70 -23.01
C LEU A 49 68.81 -0.93 -22.38
N LEU A 50 68.70 -1.72 -21.30
CA LEU A 50 67.45 -1.92 -20.57
C LEU A 50 66.91 -0.63 -19.92
N LEU A 51 67.81 0.20 -19.38
CA LEU A 51 67.48 1.50 -18.82
C LEU A 51 67.08 2.49 -19.92
N TRP A 52 67.77 2.47 -21.06
CA TRP A 52 67.44 3.29 -22.22
C TRP A 52 66.09 2.90 -22.84
N LEU A 53 65.78 1.60 -22.92
CA LEU A 53 64.46 1.08 -23.32
C LEU A 53 63.36 1.27 -22.24
N ARG A 54 63.69 1.86 -21.08
CA ARG A 54 62.75 2.14 -19.97
C ARG A 54 61.95 0.92 -19.49
N VAL A 55 62.50 -0.28 -19.58
CA VAL A 55 61.87 -1.51 -19.08
C VAL A 55 61.41 -1.41 -17.62
N PRO A 56 62.23 -0.91 -16.65
CA PRO A 56 61.77 -0.79 -15.26
C PRO A 56 60.59 0.21 -15.11
N GLY A 57 60.54 1.25 -15.93
CA GLY A 57 59.43 2.22 -15.92
C GLY A 57 58.12 1.61 -16.42
N ARG A 58 58.15 0.73 -17.43
CA ARG A 58 56.95 0.03 -17.91
C ARG A 58 56.40 -0.97 -16.89
N ILE A 59 57.28 -1.68 -16.19
CA ILE A 59 56.87 -2.61 -15.11
C ILE A 59 56.26 -1.81 -13.95
N GLY A 60 56.89 -0.70 -13.55
CA GLY A 60 56.33 0.22 -12.54
C GLY A 60 54.94 0.72 -12.93
N ALA A 61 54.77 1.21 -14.16
CA ALA A 61 53.48 1.68 -14.67
C ALA A 61 52.39 0.58 -14.69
N MET A 62 52.74 -0.67 -15.02
CA MET A 62 51.78 -1.78 -14.95
C MET A 62 51.37 -2.10 -13.50
N LEU A 63 52.30 -2.04 -12.56
CA LEU A 63 52.01 -2.25 -11.13
C LEU A 63 51.16 -1.12 -10.57
N ASP A 64 51.46 0.13 -10.96
CA ASP A 64 50.67 1.31 -10.58
C ASP A 64 49.24 1.23 -11.14
N ASN A 65 49.08 0.84 -12.41
CA ASN A 65 47.76 0.63 -13.01
C ASN A 65 46.97 -0.46 -12.30
N ARG A 66 47.62 -1.57 -11.91
CA ARG A 66 46.98 -2.62 -11.10
C ARG A 66 46.57 -2.11 -9.72
N ALA A 67 47.46 -1.38 -9.05
CA ALA A 67 47.18 -0.79 -7.74
C ALA A 67 46.00 0.18 -7.82
N GLU A 68 45.93 0.99 -8.87
CA GLU A 68 44.83 1.92 -9.10
C GLU A 68 43.51 1.21 -9.41
N SER A 69 43.51 0.16 -10.23
CA SER A 69 42.33 -0.68 -10.46
C SER A 69 41.81 -1.27 -9.15
N ILE A 70 42.70 -1.89 -8.35
CA ILE A 70 42.31 -2.48 -7.07
C ILE A 70 41.74 -1.42 -6.11
N ARG A 71 42.31 -0.21 -6.09
CA ARG A 71 41.76 0.89 -5.29
C ARG A 71 40.37 1.29 -5.74
N ARG A 72 40.13 1.36 -7.05
CA ARG A 72 38.80 1.67 -7.62
C ARG A 72 37.80 0.59 -7.26
N ASP A 73 38.14 -0.68 -7.47
CA ASP A 73 37.27 -1.81 -7.15
C ASP A 73 36.93 -1.84 -5.65
N LEU A 74 37.91 -1.56 -4.78
CA LEU A 74 37.68 -1.46 -3.33
C LEU A 74 36.84 -0.25 -2.94
N ALA A 75 36.98 0.88 -3.64
CA ALA A 75 36.16 2.07 -3.39
C ALA A 75 34.70 1.83 -3.83
N GLU A 76 34.50 1.22 -4.99
CA GLU A 76 33.19 0.83 -5.50
C GLU A 76 32.52 -0.19 -4.57
N ALA A 77 33.24 -1.23 -4.15
CA ALA A 77 32.73 -2.22 -3.20
C ALA A 77 32.33 -1.59 -1.85
N ARG A 78 33.05 -0.55 -1.39
CA ARG A 78 32.68 0.20 -0.20
C ARG A 78 31.42 1.04 -0.42
N SER A 79 31.34 1.77 -1.54
CA SER A 79 30.14 2.55 -1.90
C SER A 79 28.91 1.64 -1.97
N LEU A 80 29.00 0.52 -2.68
CA LEU A 80 27.92 -0.47 -2.79
C LEU A 80 27.48 -1.01 -1.43
N ARG A 81 28.44 -1.24 -0.53
CA ARG A 81 28.13 -1.68 0.84
C ARG A 81 27.41 -0.60 1.64
N GLU A 82 27.85 0.65 1.55
CA GLU A 82 27.22 1.78 2.22
C GLU A 82 25.80 2.02 1.68
N GLU A 83 25.61 1.95 0.36
CA GLU A 83 24.30 2.04 -0.30
C GLU A 83 23.38 0.89 0.13
N ALA A 84 23.88 -0.35 0.18
CA ALA A 84 23.11 -1.50 0.64
C ALA A 84 22.69 -1.36 2.11
N GLN A 85 23.58 -0.84 2.96
CA GLN A 85 23.26 -0.58 4.37
C GLN A 85 22.23 0.54 4.52
N ALA A 86 22.36 1.62 3.75
CA ALA A 86 21.39 2.71 3.73
C ALA A 86 20.02 2.24 3.24
N LEU A 87 20.00 1.39 2.20
CA LEU A 87 18.78 0.82 1.65
C LEU A 87 18.11 -0.12 2.66
N LEU A 88 18.87 -0.98 3.34
CA LEU A 88 18.34 -1.85 4.40
C LEU A 88 17.71 -1.03 5.53
N ALA A 89 18.42 -0.01 6.03
CA ALA A 89 17.88 0.87 7.07
C ALA A 89 16.64 1.65 6.60
N SER A 90 16.54 1.97 5.30
CA SER A 90 15.33 2.58 4.73
C SER A 90 14.17 1.60 4.67
N PHE A 91 14.42 0.33 4.35
CA PHE A 91 13.40 -0.71 4.31
C PHE A 91 12.89 -1.06 5.70
N GLU A 92 13.76 -1.17 6.69
CA GLU A 92 13.37 -1.43 8.09
C GLU A 92 12.48 -0.31 8.62
N ARG A 93 12.85 0.96 8.38
CA ARG A 93 12.01 2.11 8.72
C ARG A 93 10.66 2.09 8.01
N ARG A 94 10.66 1.86 6.69
CA ARG A 94 9.42 1.74 5.91
C ARG A 94 8.55 0.58 6.38
N GLN A 95 9.15 -0.54 6.78
CA GLN A 95 8.41 -1.68 7.30
C GLN A 95 7.74 -1.34 8.63
N ALA A 96 8.44 -0.65 9.54
CA ALA A 96 7.87 -0.18 10.79
C ALA A 96 6.75 0.84 10.56
N GLU A 97 6.94 1.81 9.68
CA GLU A 97 5.92 2.80 9.30
C GLU A 97 4.68 2.12 8.68
N MET A 98 4.87 1.15 7.79
CA MET A 98 3.78 0.38 7.18
C MET A 98 3.03 -0.48 8.21
N ALA A 99 3.74 -1.08 9.17
CA ALA A 99 3.12 -1.83 10.25
C ALA A 99 2.26 -0.92 11.15
N GLU A 100 2.77 0.27 11.48
CA GLU A 100 2.01 1.27 12.23
C GLU A 100 0.79 1.76 11.43
N GLN A 101 0.98 2.06 10.14
CA GLN A 101 -0.11 2.50 9.27
C GLN A 101 -1.19 1.42 9.12
N ALA A 102 -0.81 0.15 8.96
CA ALA A 102 -1.74 -0.96 8.92
C ALA A 102 -2.51 -1.10 10.23
N ALA A 103 -1.83 -0.97 11.39
CA ALA A 103 -2.48 -1.01 12.69
C ALA A 103 -3.48 0.15 12.85
N ARG A 104 -3.13 1.36 12.42
CA ARG A 104 -4.03 2.52 12.40
C ARG A 104 -5.24 2.28 11.50
N ILE A 105 -5.05 1.78 10.28
CA ILE A 105 -6.16 1.45 9.36
C ILE A 105 -7.12 0.45 9.99
N VAL A 106 -6.60 -0.59 10.65
CA VAL A 106 -7.45 -1.60 11.31
C VAL A 106 -8.19 -1.00 12.50
N ALA A 107 -7.54 -0.14 13.29
CA ALA A 107 -8.18 0.54 14.42
C ALA A 107 -9.29 1.49 13.95
N ASP A 108 -9.02 2.30 12.93
CA ASP A 108 -9.98 3.23 12.34
C ASP A 108 -11.16 2.47 11.72
N ALA A 109 -10.91 1.38 10.98
CA ALA A 109 -11.96 0.55 10.42
C ALA A 109 -12.86 -0.09 11.49
N ARG A 110 -12.29 -0.50 12.62
CA ARG A 110 -13.08 -1.01 13.76
C ARG A 110 -13.92 0.08 14.40
N ALA A 111 -13.32 1.25 14.67
CA ALA A 111 -14.04 2.37 15.25
C ALA A 111 -15.18 2.85 14.33
N GLU A 112 -14.95 2.87 13.02
CA GLU A 112 -15.98 3.22 12.04
C GLU A 112 -17.07 2.16 11.95
N ALA A 113 -16.73 0.87 11.98
CA ALA A 113 -17.71 -0.21 12.01
C ALA A 113 -18.59 -0.16 13.27
N GLU A 114 -18.02 0.16 14.44
CA GLU A 114 -18.77 0.34 15.68
C GLU A 114 -19.73 1.54 15.59
N ARG A 115 -19.26 2.69 15.08
CA ARG A 115 -20.12 3.87 14.86
C ARG A 115 -21.25 3.57 13.89
N ALA A 116 -20.94 2.95 12.75
CA ALA A 116 -21.94 2.55 11.77
C ALA A 116 -22.95 1.56 12.34
N SER A 117 -22.52 0.63 13.20
CA SER A 117 -23.43 -0.30 13.88
C SER A 117 -24.39 0.43 14.83
N VAL A 118 -23.89 1.36 15.64
CA VAL A 118 -24.71 2.16 16.55
C VAL A 118 -25.68 3.04 15.78
N GLU A 119 -25.23 3.69 14.70
CA GLU A 119 -26.10 4.52 13.86
C GLU A 119 -27.17 3.68 13.16
N ALA A 120 -26.81 2.53 12.61
CA ALA A 120 -27.76 1.60 11.98
C ALA A 120 -28.79 1.07 12.97
N GLN A 121 -28.40 0.77 14.21
CA GLN A 121 -29.34 0.38 15.27
C GLN A 121 -30.30 1.51 15.59
N ALA A 122 -29.81 2.73 15.79
CA ALA A 122 -30.64 3.90 16.06
C ALA A 122 -31.59 4.21 14.88
N GLU A 123 -31.14 4.05 13.64
CA GLU A 123 -31.99 4.22 12.47
C GLU A 123 -33.06 3.13 12.38
N ALA A 124 -32.69 1.87 12.64
CA ALA A 124 -33.61 0.74 12.66
C ALA A 124 -34.71 0.95 13.72
N GLU A 125 -34.36 1.35 14.93
CA GLU A 125 -35.31 1.68 15.99
C GLU A 125 -36.27 2.80 15.56
N ARG A 126 -35.75 3.87 14.97
CA ARG A 126 -36.58 4.97 14.43
C ARG A 126 -37.50 4.47 13.31
N ALA A 127 -37.02 3.59 12.44
CA ALA A 127 -37.81 3.01 11.36
C ALA A 127 -38.93 2.12 11.89
N VAL A 128 -38.66 1.28 12.90
CA VAL A 128 -39.66 0.46 13.58
C VAL A 128 -40.71 1.36 14.24
N ALA A 129 -40.30 2.38 15.00
CA ALA A 129 -41.23 3.31 15.64
C ALA A 129 -42.12 4.04 14.63
N ARG A 130 -41.58 4.43 13.47
CA ARG A 130 -42.38 5.01 12.37
C ARG A 130 -43.40 4.01 11.82
N ARG A 131 -42.99 2.75 11.62
CA ARG A 131 -43.91 1.70 11.13
C ARG A 131 -45.01 1.38 12.12
N ILE A 132 -44.72 1.36 13.41
CA ILE A 132 -45.74 1.15 14.46
C ILE A 132 -46.77 2.28 14.40
N ARG A 133 -46.34 3.55 14.40
CA ARG A 133 -47.28 4.68 14.29
C ARG A 133 -48.13 4.62 13.02
N GLN A 134 -47.54 4.29 11.88
CA GLN A 134 -48.30 4.12 10.63
C GLN A 134 -49.30 2.97 10.70
N ALA A 135 -48.97 1.88 11.40
CA ALA A 135 -49.88 0.76 11.60
C ALA A 135 -51.02 1.15 12.55
N GLU A 136 -50.74 1.89 13.62
CA GLU A 136 -51.74 2.43 14.55
C GLU A 136 -52.72 3.35 13.83
N GLU A 137 -52.21 4.31 13.03
CA GLU A 137 -53.05 5.21 12.22
C GLU A 137 -53.95 4.45 11.24
N GLN A 138 -53.43 3.39 10.60
CA GLN A 138 -54.20 2.53 9.72
C GLN A 138 -55.25 1.72 10.48
N LEU A 139 -54.91 1.21 11.66
CA LEU A 139 -55.81 0.46 12.52
C LEU A 139 -56.99 1.32 12.97
N GLU A 140 -56.71 2.55 13.43
CA GLU A 140 -57.77 3.50 13.79
C GLU A 140 -58.65 3.87 12.58
N ALA A 141 -58.05 4.07 11.41
CA ALA A 141 -58.79 4.36 10.19
C ALA A 141 -59.69 3.18 9.79
N ALA A 142 -59.20 1.94 9.95
CA ALA A 142 -59.95 0.71 9.70
C ALA A 142 -61.07 0.52 10.74
N GLU A 143 -60.82 0.79 12.01
CA GLU A 143 -61.83 0.73 13.08
C GLU A 143 -62.97 1.72 12.81
N ARG A 144 -62.63 2.97 12.50
CA ARG A 144 -63.62 3.99 12.12
C ARG A 144 -64.43 3.57 10.90
N ARG A 145 -63.83 2.88 9.93
CA ARG A 145 -64.54 2.32 8.76
C ARG A 145 -65.48 1.18 9.16
N ALA A 146 -65.00 0.22 9.97
CA ALA A 146 -65.79 -0.91 10.43
C ALA A 146 -67.00 -0.47 11.27
N ILE A 147 -66.82 0.50 12.17
CA ILE A 147 -67.92 1.06 12.98
C ILE A 147 -68.99 1.70 12.07
N ARG A 148 -68.57 2.45 11.04
CA ARG A 148 -69.52 3.03 10.07
C ARG A 148 -70.26 1.94 9.31
N GLU A 149 -69.55 0.93 8.82
CA GLU A 149 -70.16 -0.18 8.08
C GLU A 149 -71.19 -0.95 8.93
N VAL A 150 -70.90 -1.20 10.21
CA VAL A 150 -71.87 -1.81 11.13
C VAL A 150 -73.10 -0.93 11.33
N ARG A 151 -72.92 0.38 11.49
CA ARG A 151 -74.03 1.34 11.63
C ARG A 151 -74.88 1.41 10.38
N ASP A 152 -74.26 1.44 9.20
CA ASP A 152 -74.95 1.48 7.92
C ASP A 152 -75.75 0.18 7.70
N ARG A 153 -75.17 -0.97 8.06
CA ARG A 153 -75.85 -2.28 8.03
C ARG A 153 -77.05 -2.31 8.99
N ALA A 154 -76.88 -1.80 10.21
CA ALA A 154 -77.96 -1.74 11.20
C ALA A 154 -79.08 -0.79 10.75
N ALA A 155 -78.75 0.36 10.17
CA ALA A 155 -79.73 1.29 9.61
C ALA A 155 -80.51 0.65 8.45
N ALA A 156 -79.84 -0.07 7.56
CA ALA A 156 -80.50 -0.79 6.47
C ALA A 156 -81.48 -1.86 7.00
N VAL A 157 -81.06 -2.68 7.98
CA VAL A 157 -81.93 -3.69 8.59
C VAL A 157 -83.11 -3.05 9.34
N ALA A 158 -82.89 -1.93 10.05
CA ALA A 158 -83.96 -1.22 10.74
C ALA A 158 -84.99 -0.63 9.76
N VAL A 159 -84.54 -0.08 8.61
CA VAL A 159 -85.43 0.43 7.56
C VAL A 159 -86.23 -0.70 6.92
N GLU A 160 -85.62 -1.85 6.65
CA GLU A 160 -86.33 -3.03 6.13
C GLU A 160 -87.39 -3.55 7.12
N ALA A 161 -87.02 -3.70 8.40
CA ALA A 161 -87.98 -4.10 9.44
C ALA A 161 -89.12 -3.08 9.61
N ALA A 162 -88.81 -1.79 9.55
CA ALA A 162 -89.83 -0.73 9.58
C ALA A 162 -90.75 -0.82 8.35
N ARG A 163 -90.23 -1.10 7.15
CA ARG A 163 -91.04 -1.34 5.95
C ARG A 163 -92.00 -2.52 6.12
N GLU A 164 -91.53 -3.64 6.65
CA GLU A 164 -92.37 -4.82 6.90
C GLU A 164 -93.49 -4.53 7.92
N VAL A 165 -93.15 -3.89 9.04
CA VAL A 165 -94.15 -3.54 10.07
C VAL A 165 -95.16 -2.53 9.54
N LEU A 166 -94.72 -1.54 8.78
CA LEU A 166 -95.61 -0.54 8.18
C LEU A 166 -96.54 -1.17 7.14
N ALA A 167 -96.04 -2.09 6.31
CA ALA A 167 -96.84 -2.85 5.35
C ALA A 167 -97.89 -3.74 6.03
N ALA A 168 -97.58 -4.28 7.21
CA ALA A 168 -98.53 -5.09 7.99
C ALA A 168 -99.61 -4.26 8.72
N GLN A 169 -99.33 -2.99 9.05
CA GLN A 169 -100.26 -2.13 9.80
C GLN A 169 -101.06 -1.13 8.95
N ILE A 170 -100.66 -0.84 7.71
CA ILE A 170 -101.43 0.06 6.84
C ILE A 170 -102.69 -0.65 6.33
N GLY A 171 -103.83 -0.29 6.92
CA GLY A 171 -105.15 -0.54 6.36
C GLY A 171 -105.56 0.52 5.31
N PRO A 172 -106.62 0.26 4.52
CA PRO A 172 -107.05 1.14 3.42
C PRO A 172 -107.40 2.58 3.86
N GLU A 173 -107.90 2.79 5.08
CA GLU A 173 -108.22 4.13 5.61
C GLU A 173 -106.97 4.93 6.03
N GLN A 174 -105.98 4.30 6.68
CA GLN A 174 -104.73 4.96 7.06
C GLN A 174 -103.91 5.35 5.83
N GLY A 175 -103.89 4.51 4.79
CA GLY A 175 -103.18 4.80 3.54
C GLY A 175 -103.76 6.02 2.80
N ALA A 176 -105.09 6.15 2.76
CA ALA A 176 -105.76 7.30 2.13
C ALA A 176 -105.46 8.62 2.86
N ARG A 177 -105.46 8.62 4.21
CA ARG A 177 -105.08 9.81 4.99
C ARG A 177 -103.64 10.24 4.77
N LEU A 178 -102.69 9.30 4.72
CA LEU A 178 -101.29 9.59 4.46
C LEU A 178 -101.05 10.15 3.05
N LEU A 179 -101.88 9.74 2.07
CA LEU A 179 -101.83 10.24 0.71
C LEU A 179 -102.28 11.70 0.63
N ASP A 180 -103.43 12.04 1.25
CA ASP A 180 -103.92 13.42 1.31
C ASP A 180 -102.93 14.34 2.03
N GLU A 181 -102.36 13.90 3.17
CA GLU A 181 -101.34 14.65 3.90
C GLU A 181 -100.03 14.84 3.10
N SER A 182 -99.64 13.86 2.29
CA SER A 182 -98.50 13.96 1.38
C SER A 182 -98.76 14.97 0.25
N ILE A 183 -99.98 14.99 -0.28
CA ILE A 183 -100.41 15.96 -1.30
C ILE A 183 -100.36 17.38 -0.73
N ASP A 184 -100.87 17.59 0.48
CA ASP A 184 -100.81 18.90 1.17
C ASP A 184 -99.36 19.33 1.46
N THR A 185 -98.49 18.40 1.88
CA THR A 185 -97.08 18.71 2.17
C THR A 185 -96.29 19.10 0.92
N VAL A 186 -96.56 18.44 -0.21
CA VAL A 186 -95.95 18.80 -1.52
C VAL A 186 -96.49 20.14 -2.00
N ALA A 187 -97.79 20.40 -1.86
CA ALA A 187 -98.40 21.69 -2.17
C ALA A 187 -97.78 22.83 -1.33
N ALA A 188 -97.54 22.61 -0.04
CA ALA A 188 -96.93 23.59 0.86
C ALA A 188 -95.43 23.87 0.61
N ARG A 189 -94.70 22.97 -0.04
CA ARG A 189 -93.29 23.20 -0.45
C ARG A 189 -93.12 23.80 -1.85
N LEU A 190 -94.20 23.83 -2.64
CA LEU A 190 -94.24 24.36 -4.01
C LEU A 190 -94.86 25.76 -4.11
N HIS A 191 -95.39 26.30 -3.01
CA HIS A 191 -95.70 27.71 -2.81
C HIS A 191 -94.58 28.40 -2.02
#